data_AF-A0A1Q6M383-F1
#
_entry.id   AF-A0A1Q6M383-F1
#
_cell.length_a   1.000
_cell.length_b   1.000
_cell.length_c   1.000
_cell.angle_alpha   90.00
_cell.angle_beta   90.00
_cell.angle_gamma   90.00
#
_symmetry.space_group_name_H-M   'P 1'
#
loop_
_entity.id
_entity.type
_entity.pdbx_description
1 polymer ?
#
loop_
_entity_poly.entity_id
_entity_poly.type
_entity_poly.pdbx_seq_one_letter_code
_entity_poly.pdbx_strand_id
1 'polypeptide(L)' 'MSNVDERVIKVIGEAVNTGIVVQKGMTLNELGYDSLKNVELVVLLEEEFNIRFDDSMLSQSRFSTVDSVIELVVESLG' A
#
# COMPACT_ATOMS: atom_id res chain seq x y z
N MET A 1 8.04 4.25 -14.31
CA MET A 1 7.88 3.51 -13.04
C MET A 1 7.79 4.47 -11.86
N SER A 2 8.66 5.49 -11.73
CA SER A 2 8.71 6.42 -10.57
C SER A 2 7.38 7.03 -10.09
N ASN A 3 6.40 7.28 -10.96
CA ASN A 3 5.13 7.89 -10.55
C ASN A 3 4.25 6.98 -9.66
N VAL A 4 4.28 5.66 -9.86
CA VAL A 4 3.43 4.75 -9.05
C VAL A 4 4.01 4.61 -7.66
N ASP A 5 5.31 4.38 -7.56
CA ASP A 5 6.01 4.25 -6.29
C ASP A 5 5.79 5.47 -5.38
N GLU A 6 6.00 6.68 -5.92
CA GLU A 6 5.82 7.92 -5.14
C GLU A 6 4.37 8.12 -4.70
N ARG A 7 3.40 7.78 -5.55
CA ARG A 7 1.97 7.85 -5.21
C ARG A 7 1.61 6.83 -4.14
N VAL A 8 2.04 5.58 -4.26
CA VAL A 8 1.79 4.54 -3.26
C VAL A 8 2.41 4.92 -1.92
N ILE A 9 3.67 5.37 -1.90
CA ILE A 9 4.34 5.86 -0.69
C ILE A 9 3.55 7.00 -0.04
N LYS A 10 3.02 7.92 -0.85
CA LYS A 10 2.20 9.03 -0.36
C LYS A 10 0.89 8.55 0.27
N VAL A 11 0.14 7.68 -0.42
CA VAL A 11 -1.11 7.09 0.09
C VAL A 11 -0.85 6.33 1.39
N ILE A 12 0.22 5.54 1.44
CA ILE A 12 0.64 4.81 2.63
C ILE A 12 0.95 5.79 3.77
N GLY A 13 1.62 6.91 3.50
CA GLY A 13 1.88 7.93 4.52
C GLY A 13 0.62 8.60 5.05
N GLU A 14 -0.33 8.91 4.16
CA GLU A 14 -1.60 9.56 4.51
C GLU A 14 -2.48 8.66 5.39
N ALA A 15 -2.54 7.36 5.11
CA ALA A 15 -3.34 6.40 5.88
C ALA A 15 -2.79 6.12 7.29
N VAL A 16 -1.47 6.26 7.52
CA VAL A 16 -0.91 6.07 8.88
C VAL A 16 -0.95 7.36 9.70
N ASN A 17 -0.83 8.52 9.05
CA ASN A 17 -0.91 9.84 9.71
C ASN A 17 0.11 10.01 10.86
N THR A 18 1.28 9.35 10.77
CA THR A 18 2.29 9.34 11.84
C THR A 18 3.44 10.33 11.63
N GLY A 19 3.47 11.07 10.52
CA GLY A 19 4.60 11.94 10.19
C GLY A 19 5.91 11.18 9.94
N ILE A 20 5.85 9.85 9.80
CA ILE A 20 6.99 9.00 9.47
C ILE A 20 7.23 9.07 7.96
N VAL A 21 8.50 9.14 7.56
CA VAL A 21 8.89 9.05 6.15
C VAL A 21 8.75 7.60 5.71
N VAL A 22 7.73 7.32 4.91
CA VAL A 22 7.53 6.00 4.29
C VAL A 22 8.63 5.76 3.26
N GLN A 23 9.33 4.64 3.36
CA GLN A 23 10.37 4.24 2.43
C GLN A 23 10.16 2.81 1.94
N LYS A 24 10.69 2.54 0.75
CA LYS A 24 10.87 1.17 0.27
C LYS A 24 11.75 0.38 1.24
N GLY A 25 11.41 -0.87 1.48
CA GLY A 25 12.03 -1.79 2.42
C GLY A 25 11.40 -1.79 3.81
N MET A 26 10.57 -0.79 4.14
CA MET A 26 9.86 -0.76 5.43
C MET A 26 8.68 -1.73 5.43
N THR A 27 8.44 -2.34 6.59
CA THR A 27 7.24 -3.15 6.80
C THR A 27 6.05 -2.26 7.15
N LEU A 28 4.84 -2.64 6.70
CA LEU A 28 3.62 -1.92 7.09
C LEU A 28 3.45 -1.91 8.62
N ASN A 29 3.83 -3.00 9.28
CA ASN A 29 3.81 -3.11 10.74
C ASN A 29 4.73 -2.07 11.43
N GLU A 30 5.94 -1.84 10.92
CA GLU A 30 6.85 -0.80 11.44
C GLU A 30 6.31 0.61 11.23
N LEU A 31 5.54 0.82 10.16
CA LEU A 31 4.84 2.08 9.92
C LEU A 31 3.65 2.26 10.87
N GLY A 32 3.15 1.20 11.51
CA GLY A 32 1.98 1.24 12.38
C GLY A 32 0.67 0.94 11.66
N TYR A 33 0.73 0.11 10.61
CA TYR A 33 -0.44 -0.53 10.01
C TYR A 33 -0.88 -1.74 10.82
N ASP A 34 -2.13 -1.70 11.24
CA ASP A 34 -2.84 -2.84 11.78
C ASP A 34 -3.76 -3.45 10.70
N SER A 35 -4.31 -4.64 10.98
CA SER A 35 -5.22 -5.34 10.05
C SER A 35 -6.38 -4.46 9.55
N LEU A 36 -6.88 -3.52 10.35
CA LEU A 36 -7.93 -2.59 9.95
C LEU A 36 -7.42 -1.51 8.98
N LYS A 37 -6.23 -0.94 9.25
CA LYS A 37 -5.62 0.07 8.39
C LYS A 37 -5.18 -0.50 7.04
N ASN A 38 -4.81 -1.78 7.00
CA ASN A 38 -4.51 -2.46 5.74
C ASN A 38 -5.73 -2.47 4.81
N VAL A 39 -6.93 -2.70 5.36
CA VAL A 39 -8.17 -2.64 4.57
C VAL A 39 -8.43 -1.21 4.07
N GLU A 40 -8.21 -0.20 4.91
CA GLU A 40 -8.38 1.20 4.52
C GLU A 40 -7.38 1.63 3.43
N LEU A 41 -6.12 1.20 3.56
CA LEU A 41 -5.09 1.41 2.54
C LEU A 41 -5.47 0.79 1.20
N VAL A 42 -5.97 -0.43 1.21
CA VAL A 42 -6.41 -1.13 0.00
C VAL A 42 -7.47 -0.31 -0.73
N VAL A 43 -8.52 0.11 -0.01
CA VAL A 43 -9.60 0.91 -0.59
C VAL A 43 -9.06 2.22 -1.17
N LEU A 44 -8.18 2.91 -0.44
CA LEU A 44 -7.54 4.15 -0.94
C LEU A 44 -6.73 3.92 -2.22
N LEU A 45 -5.99 2.80 -2.30
CA LEU A 45 -5.23 2.45 -3.50
C LEU A 45 -6.15 2.10 -4.68
N GLU A 46 -7.23 1.36 -4.44
CA GLU A 46 -8.25 1.07 -5.45
C GLU A 46 -8.87 2.34 -6.01
N GLU A 47 -9.25 3.29 -5.15
CA GLU A 47 -9.82 4.57 -5.58
C GLU A 47 -8.80 5.47 -6.29
N GLU A 48 -7.59 5.59 -5.74
CA GLU A 48 -6.53 6.48 -6.27
C GLU A 48 -6.00 6.01 -7.63
N PHE A 49 -5.92 4.70 -7.85
CA PHE A 49 -5.43 4.11 -9.09
C PHE A 49 -6.55 3.58 -10.00
N ASN A 50 -7.80 3.64 -9.55
CA ASN A 50 -8.98 3.11 -10.24
C ASN A 50 -8.81 1.63 -10.61
N ILE A 51 -8.28 0.86 -9.66
CA ILE A 51 -8.01 -0.58 -9.78
C ILE A 51 -8.89 -1.34 -8.79
N ARG A 52 -8.92 -2.67 -8.91
CA ARG A 52 -9.62 -3.55 -7.98
C ARG A 52 -8.72 -4.70 -7.58
N PHE A 53 -8.46 -4.85 -6.29
CA PHE A 53 -7.71 -5.97 -5.76
C PHE A 53 -8.68 -7.10 -5.42
N ASP A 54 -8.40 -8.30 -5.91
CA ASP A 54 -9.11 -9.49 -5.46
C ASP A 54 -8.79 -9.77 -3.99
N ASP A 55 -9.79 -10.19 -3.20
CA ASP A 55 -9.62 -10.64 -1.81
C ASP A 55 -8.50 -11.69 -1.66
N SER A 56 -8.29 -12.51 -2.69
CA SER A 56 -7.20 -13.50 -2.73
C SER A 56 -5.82 -12.83 -2.70
N MET A 57 -5.67 -11.65 -3.30
CA MET A 57 -4.46 -10.83 -3.31
C MET A 57 -4.28 -10.02 -2.02
N LEU A 58 -5.37 -9.74 -1.31
CA LEU A 58 -5.39 -9.05 -0.01
C LEU A 58 -4.90 -9.91 1.17
N SER A 59 -4.31 -11.06 0.89
CA SER A 59 -3.70 -11.93 1.90
C SER A 59 -2.63 -11.15 2.70
N GLN A 60 -2.62 -11.31 4.03
CA GLN A 60 -1.70 -10.60 4.95
C GLN A 60 -0.21 -10.70 4.54
N SER A 61 0.18 -11.78 3.87
CA SER A 61 1.55 -11.99 3.38
C SER A 61 1.96 -11.03 2.25
N ARG A 62 1.02 -10.48 1.46
CA ARG A 62 1.30 -9.51 0.40
C ARG A 62 1.28 -8.07 0.92
N PHE A 63 0.56 -7.80 2.01
CA PHE A 63 0.57 -6.51 2.73
C PHE A 63 1.58 -6.54 3.89
N SER A 64 2.78 -7.02 3.62
CA SER A 64 3.85 -7.09 4.62
C SER A 64 4.81 -5.91 4.51
N THR A 65 5.14 -5.48 3.29
CA THR A 65 6.11 -4.40 3.03
C THR A 65 5.57 -3.39 2.04
N VAL A 66 6.13 -2.18 2.07
CA VAL A 66 5.80 -1.11 1.12
C VAL A 66 6.08 -1.57 -0.32
N ASP A 67 7.18 -2.27 -0.58
CA ASP A 67 7.50 -2.78 -1.92
C ASP A 67 6.45 -3.77 -2.42
N SER A 68 5.98 -4.67 -1.57
CA SER A 68 4.93 -5.63 -1.96
C SER A 68 3.62 -4.93 -2.34
N VAL A 69 3.28 -3.84 -1.65
CA VAL A 69 2.10 -3.02 -2.00
C VAL A 69 2.31 -2.30 -3.34
N ILE A 70 3.50 -1.75 -3.57
CA ILE A 70 3.84 -1.12 -4.86
C ILE A 70 3.75 -2.16 -5.97
N GLU A 71 4.33 -3.34 -5.79
CA GLU A 71 4.26 -4.44 -6.76
C GLU A 71 2.82 -4.83 -7.07
N LEU A 72 1.97 -4.99 -6.05
CA LEU A 72 0.54 -5.27 -6.25
C LEU A 72 -0.14 -4.21 -7.13
N VAL A 73 0.07 -2.93 -6.84
CA VAL A 73 -0.51 -1.82 -7.61
C VAL A 73 0.00 -1.84 -9.06
N VAL A 74 1.30 -2.09 -9.25
CA VAL A 74 1.91 -2.16 -10.58
C VAL A 74 1.39 -3.37 -11.36
N GLU A 75 1.22 -4.54 -10.72
CA GLU A 75 0.61 -5.73 -11.32
C GLU A 75 -0.84 -5.47 -11.74
N SER A 76 -1.62 -4.74 -10.93
CA SER A 76 -3.02 -4.41 -11.24
C SER A 76 -3.20 -3.32 -12.30
N LEU A 77 -2.20 -2.45 -12.50
CA LEU A 77 -2.18 -1.42 -13.53
C LEU A 77 -1.67 -1.91 -14.89
N GLY A 78 -1.03 -3.09 -14.92
CA GLY A 78 -0.36 -3.69 -16.08
C GLY A 78 -1.26 -4.47 -17.02
#